data_AF-A0A9C9Z842-F1
#
_entry.id   AF-A0A9C9Z842-F1
#
_cell.length_a   1.000
_cell.length_b   1.000
_cell.length_c   1.000
_cell.angle_alpha   90.00
_cell.angle_beta   90.00
_cell.angle_gamma   90.00
#
_symmetry.space_group_name_H-M   'P 1'
#
loop_
_entity.id
_entity.type
_entity.pdbx_description
1 polymer ?
#
loop_
_entity_poly.entity_id
_entity_poly.type
_entity_poly.pdbx_seq_one_letter_code
_entity_poly.pdbx_strand_id
1 'polypeptide(L)'
;MPRGARLTVFIIYVVAALAAPLLIVLFPGERPLRLNSALLEVREGAFATPKQALGDGAESYQLNVLHDLDDRLAGAAAVYPDGGSALIARFASEQAAQAAANTLVEMIPHKALMSDLWATRFQSDSGEFVVITTVDDVLIFIIADTEVASAERLASLPALIYNTDPGFGAVLATKNPFEWLAWLAGYLFFQLVAISRLASWVAKRTPAKGTPAQPLEVLRDALHELAGEGYEVMRLPNGDINISWKISEAMRETFHRRGTTELVSLHLEFDPKAATVRALCQKAHFDWQVGVGDELLEGGKATLSGLAWENKHYVPLLAAADGGDGADADGYQAHTLYAAVARVVLSQGWVFRPVVSFSRFISG
;
A
#
# COMPACT_ATOMS: atom_id res chain seq x y z
N MET A 1 -30.81 0.99 -4.10
CA MET A 1 -30.18 -0.29 -4.53
C MET A 1 -30.43 -1.36 -3.47
N PRO A 2 -30.99 -2.54 -3.85
CA PRO A 2 -31.21 -3.65 -2.92
C PRO A 2 -29.89 -4.16 -2.33
N ARG A 3 -29.93 -4.73 -1.11
CA ARG A 3 -28.74 -5.15 -0.36
C ARG A 3 -27.86 -6.13 -1.15
N GLY A 4 -28.47 -7.08 -1.87
CA GLY A 4 -27.76 -8.04 -2.72
C GLY A 4 -26.92 -7.35 -3.80
N ALA A 5 -27.51 -6.39 -4.52
CA ALA A 5 -26.79 -5.66 -5.56
C ALA A 5 -25.64 -4.79 -4.99
N ARG A 6 -25.79 -4.24 -3.77
CA ARG A 6 -24.69 -3.53 -3.08
C ARG A 6 -23.52 -4.46 -2.74
N LEU A 7 -23.82 -5.67 -2.28
CA LEU A 7 -22.82 -6.69 -1.97
C LEU A 7 -22.07 -7.15 -3.24
N THR A 8 -22.77 -7.36 -4.35
CA THR A 8 -22.14 -7.73 -5.62
C THR A 8 -21.16 -6.66 -6.10
N VAL A 9 -21.53 -5.38 -6.07
CA VAL A 9 -20.64 -4.27 -6.43
C VAL A 9 -19.41 -4.21 -5.53
N PHE A 10 -19.60 -4.43 -4.22
CA PHE A 10 -18.48 -4.47 -3.27
C PHE A 10 -17.50 -5.62 -3.56
N ILE A 11 -18.01 -6.83 -3.84
CA ILE A 11 -17.15 -7.98 -4.18
C ILE A 11 -16.37 -7.70 -5.47
N ILE A 12 -17.04 -7.19 -6.52
CA ILE A 12 -16.38 -6.82 -7.78
C ILE A 12 -15.27 -5.80 -7.53
N TYR A 13 -15.53 -4.79 -6.70
CA TYR A 13 -14.53 -3.79 -6.34
C TYR A 13 -13.33 -4.41 -5.63
N VAL A 14 -13.55 -5.25 -4.61
CA VAL A 14 -12.46 -5.87 -3.83
C VAL A 14 -11.60 -6.77 -4.74
N VAL A 15 -12.23 -7.57 -5.59
CA VAL A 15 -11.51 -8.42 -6.54
C VAL A 15 -10.69 -7.57 -7.52
N ALA A 16 -11.27 -6.51 -8.09
CA ALA A 16 -10.55 -5.61 -8.99
C ALA A 16 -9.40 -4.86 -8.30
N ALA A 17 -9.60 -4.42 -7.05
CA ALA A 17 -8.58 -3.75 -6.25
C ALA A 17 -7.41 -4.68 -5.91
N LEU A 18 -7.68 -5.94 -5.58
CA LEU A 18 -6.61 -6.91 -5.33
C LEU A 18 -5.91 -7.36 -6.63
N ALA A 19 -6.63 -7.38 -7.76
CA ALA A 19 -6.09 -7.76 -9.05
C ALA A 19 -5.22 -6.66 -9.70
N ALA A 20 -5.48 -5.38 -9.43
CA ALA A 20 -4.78 -4.28 -10.11
C ALA A 20 -3.24 -4.30 -9.95
N PRO A 21 -2.67 -4.51 -8.75
CA PRO A 21 -1.22 -4.67 -8.61
C PRO A 21 -0.68 -5.89 -9.36
N LEU A 22 -1.44 -6.98 -9.36
CA LEU A 22 -1.08 -8.21 -10.07
C LEU A 22 -1.03 -7.99 -11.58
N LEU A 23 -1.99 -7.23 -12.13
CA LEU A 23 -2.01 -6.88 -13.55
C LEU A 23 -0.81 -6.03 -13.96
N ILE A 24 -0.35 -5.13 -13.10
CA ILE A 24 0.86 -4.32 -13.36
C ILE A 24 2.12 -5.21 -13.43
N VAL A 25 2.20 -6.23 -12.58
CA VAL A 25 3.34 -7.18 -12.57
C VAL A 25 3.27 -8.17 -13.74
N LEU A 26 2.07 -8.69 -14.04
CA LEU A 26 1.87 -9.69 -15.11
C LEU A 26 1.87 -9.07 -16.51
N PHE A 27 1.45 -7.82 -16.63
CA PHE A 27 1.39 -7.07 -17.89
C PHE A 27 2.10 -5.72 -17.71
N PRO A 28 3.43 -5.72 -17.56
CA PRO A 28 4.19 -4.50 -17.30
C PRO A 28 4.14 -3.51 -18.46
N GLY A 29 3.75 -3.98 -19.65
CA GLY A 29 3.78 -3.23 -20.91
C GLY A 29 5.19 -3.15 -21.49
N GLU A 30 5.38 -2.27 -22.47
CA GLU A 30 6.68 -2.13 -23.14
C GLU A 30 7.66 -1.25 -22.33
N ARG A 31 8.95 -1.60 -22.39
CA ARG A 31 10.04 -0.82 -21.76
C ARG A 31 10.16 0.57 -22.41
N PRO A 32 10.61 1.61 -21.66
CA PRO A 32 10.87 2.95 -22.20
C PRO A 32 11.93 2.99 -23.30
N LEU A 33 12.92 2.11 -23.19
CA LEU A 33 13.99 1.94 -24.17
C LEU A 33 14.01 0.50 -24.65
N ARG A 34 14.28 0.33 -25.95
CA ARG A 34 14.52 -0.96 -26.59
C ARG A 34 15.76 -0.87 -27.46
N LEU A 35 16.44 -1.98 -27.63
CA LEU A 35 17.59 -2.07 -28.52
C LEU A 35 17.17 -2.34 -29.97
N ASN A 36 17.84 -1.68 -30.90
CA ASN A 36 17.88 -2.11 -32.29
C ASN A 36 18.91 -3.24 -32.44
N SER A 37 18.48 -4.47 -32.13
CA SER A 37 19.35 -5.66 -32.11
C SER A 37 20.09 -5.93 -33.42
N ALA A 38 19.55 -5.49 -34.56
CA ALA A 38 20.19 -5.62 -35.87
C ALA A 38 21.49 -4.81 -35.98
N LEU A 39 21.59 -3.68 -35.27
CA LEU A 39 22.78 -2.83 -35.27
C LEU A 39 23.83 -3.28 -34.25
N LEU A 40 23.45 -4.16 -33.32
CA LEU A 40 24.26 -4.61 -32.18
C LEU A 40 24.65 -6.09 -32.30
N GLU A 41 24.70 -6.62 -33.53
CA GLU A 41 25.19 -7.96 -33.81
C GLU A 41 26.69 -8.04 -33.50
N VAL A 42 27.08 -9.08 -32.75
CA VAL A 42 28.49 -9.33 -32.39
C VAL A 42 29.05 -10.44 -33.26
N ARG A 43 30.20 -10.17 -33.89
CA ARG A 43 30.97 -11.14 -34.68
C ARG A 43 32.43 -11.09 -34.25
N GLU A 44 33.00 -12.24 -33.94
CA GLU A 44 34.41 -12.38 -33.55
C GLU A 44 34.83 -11.46 -32.36
N GLY A 45 33.91 -11.23 -31.41
CA GLY A 45 34.17 -10.42 -30.22
C GLY A 45 34.08 -8.90 -30.43
N ALA A 46 33.58 -8.44 -31.59
CA ALA A 46 33.34 -7.03 -31.89
C ALA A 46 31.95 -6.82 -32.50
N PHE A 47 31.44 -5.58 -32.45
CA PHE A 47 30.22 -5.23 -33.17
C PHE A 47 30.45 -5.29 -34.69
N ALA A 48 29.52 -5.88 -35.43
CA ALA A 48 29.61 -5.98 -36.89
C ALA A 48 29.43 -4.61 -37.58
N THR A 49 28.57 -3.76 -37.02
CA THR A 49 28.21 -2.44 -37.58
C THR A 49 28.32 -1.31 -36.54
N PRO A 50 29.52 -1.08 -35.96
CA PRO A 50 29.73 -0.15 -34.85
C PRO A 50 29.38 1.30 -35.22
N LYS A 51 29.66 1.69 -36.47
CA LYS A 51 29.31 3.03 -36.99
C LYS A 51 27.80 3.25 -37.05
N GLN A 52 27.05 2.24 -37.51
CA GLN A 52 25.59 2.34 -37.60
C GLN A 52 24.95 2.34 -36.21
N ALA A 53 25.50 1.58 -35.26
CA ALA A 53 25.02 1.55 -33.88
C ALA A 53 25.23 2.87 -33.13
N LEU A 54 26.40 3.50 -33.32
CA LEU A 54 26.75 4.76 -32.68
C LEU A 54 26.19 5.97 -33.43
N GLY A 55 25.88 5.83 -34.72
CA GLY A 55 25.40 6.91 -35.57
C GLY A 55 26.52 7.54 -36.39
N ASP A 56 26.11 8.17 -37.50
CA ASP A 56 27.03 8.87 -38.39
C ASP A 56 27.44 10.24 -37.79
N GLY A 57 28.62 10.73 -38.19
CA GLY A 57 29.10 12.06 -37.78
C GLY A 57 30.10 12.07 -36.62
N ALA A 58 30.59 10.92 -36.15
CA ALA A 58 31.74 10.87 -35.27
C ALA A 58 33.05 11.12 -36.04
N GLU A 59 33.99 11.80 -35.41
CA GLU A 59 35.34 12.03 -35.96
C GLU A 59 36.18 10.76 -35.91
N SER A 60 35.98 9.94 -34.87
CA SER A 60 36.68 8.66 -34.73
C SER A 60 35.78 7.60 -34.14
N TYR A 61 36.03 6.35 -34.52
CA TYR A 61 35.41 5.17 -33.95
C TYR A 61 36.50 4.23 -33.44
N GLN A 62 36.34 3.75 -32.21
CA GLN A 62 37.24 2.80 -31.58
C GLN A 62 36.48 1.50 -31.30
N LEU A 63 37.13 0.37 -31.54
CA LEU A 63 36.59 -0.95 -31.23
C LEU A 63 37.28 -1.50 -29.99
N ASN A 64 36.60 -2.41 -29.30
CA ASN A 64 37.11 -3.14 -28.14
C ASN A 64 37.47 -2.26 -26.94
N VAL A 65 36.77 -1.14 -26.76
CA VAL A 65 36.80 -0.29 -25.55
C VAL A 65 36.14 -0.95 -24.34
N LEU A 66 36.52 -0.53 -23.12
CA LEU A 66 36.14 -1.15 -21.83
C LEU A 66 36.56 -2.63 -21.71
N HIS A 67 37.77 -2.96 -22.19
CA HIS A 67 38.33 -4.30 -22.07
C HIS A 67 38.54 -4.76 -20.61
N ASP A 68 38.63 -3.81 -19.68
CA ASP A 68 38.80 -4.05 -18.25
C ASP A 68 37.51 -4.45 -17.53
N LEU A 69 36.36 -4.42 -18.21
CA LEU A 69 35.09 -4.85 -17.64
C LEU A 69 34.85 -6.33 -17.92
N ASP A 70 34.66 -7.09 -16.84
CA ASP A 70 34.38 -8.52 -16.89
C ASP A 70 33.11 -8.83 -17.71
N ASP A 71 33.08 -10.02 -18.33
CA ASP A 71 31.96 -10.55 -19.10
C ASP A 71 31.50 -9.71 -20.32
N ARG A 72 32.31 -8.74 -20.75
CA ARG A 72 32.07 -7.95 -21.97
C ARG A 72 32.33 -8.78 -23.22
N LEU A 73 31.29 -8.92 -24.06
CA LEU A 73 31.35 -9.62 -25.34
C LEU A 73 31.86 -8.74 -26.48
N ALA A 74 31.49 -7.46 -26.49
CA ALA A 74 31.92 -6.49 -27.50
C ALA A 74 31.83 -5.05 -26.95
N GLY A 75 32.66 -4.15 -27.47
CA GLY A 75 32.64 -2.73 -27.12
C GLY A 75 32.98 -1.85 -28.32
N ALA A 76 32.32 -0.69 -28.43
CA ALA A 76 32.65 0.33 -29.42
C ALA A 76 32.46 1.73 -28.82
N ALA A 77 33.32 2.67 -29.20
CA ALA A 77 33.21 4.07 -28.83
C ALA A 77 33.28 4.96 -30.07
N ALA A 78 32.65 6.12 -29.98
CA ALA A 78 32.70 7.19 -30.95
C ALA A 78 33.04 8.50 -30.23
N VAL A 79 33.91 9.30 -30.85
CA VAL A 79 34.21 10.68 -30.42
C VAL A 79 33.69 11.64 -31.46
N TYR A 80 32.98 12.68 -31.04
CA TYR A 80 32.26 13.60 -31.90
C TYR A 80 32.88 15.00 -31.94
N PRO A 81 32.55 15.82 -32.97
CA PRO A 81 33.16 17.14 -33.15
C PRO A 81 32.91 18.13 -32.02
N ASP A 82 31.87 17.89 -31.21
CA ASP A 82 31.52 18.67 -30.02
C ASP A 82 32.38 18.30 -28.79
N GLY A 83 33.36 17.40 -28.94
CA GLY A 83 34.18 16.87 -27.84
C GLY A 83 33.50 15.75 -27.06
N GLY A 84 32.21 15.49 -27.32
CA GLY A 84 31.46 14.43 -26.66
C GLY A 84 31.90 13.04 -27.12
N SER A 85 31.69 12.06 -26.27
CA SER A 85 31.91 10.65 -26.60
C SER A 85 30.70 9.81 -26.25
N ALA A 86 30.44 8.80 -27.08
CA ALA A 86 29.44 7.79 -26.81
C ALA A 86 30.09 6.42 -26.91
N LEU A 87 29.77 5.55 -25.98
CA LEU A 87 30.27 4.20 -25.88
C LEU A 87 29.11 3.24 -25.72
N ILE A 88 29.20 2.11 -26.42
CA ILE A 88 28.26 1.00 -26.33
C ILE A 88 29.07 -0.26 -26.03
N ALA A 89 28.62 -1.05 -25.06
CA ALA A 89 29.22 -2.34 -24.73
C ALA A 89 28.14 -3.40 -24.51
N ARG A 90 28.34 -4.59 -25.07
CA ARG A 90 27.44 -5.73 -24.91
C ARG A 90 28.05 -6.75 -23.97
N PHE A 91 27.23 -7.30 -23.08
CA PHE A 91 27.60 -8.24 -22.04
C PHE A 91 26.89 -9.59 -22.23
N ALA A 92 27.30 -10.59 -21.46
CA ALA A 92 26.65 -11.90 -21.47
C ALA A 92 25.23 -11.90 -20.90
N SER A 93 24.87 -10.91 -20.07
CA SER A 93 23.55 -10.79 -19.45
C SER A 93 23.20 -9.35 -19.04
N GLU A 94 21.92 -9.10 -18.80
CA GLU A 94 21.42 -7.83 -18.24
C GLU A 94 22.02 -7.53 -16.85
N GLN A 95 22.26 -8.57 -16.04
CA GLN A 95 22.89 -8.43 -14.73
C GLN A 95 24.36 -8.00 -14.85
N ALA A 96 25.09 -8.54 -15.82
CA ALA A 96 26.48 -8.16 -16.08
C ALA A 96 26.57 -6.71 -16.60
N ALA A 97 25.68 -6.31 -17.52
CA ALA A 97 25.61 -4.92 -17.98
C ALA A 97 25.29 -3.95 -16.84
N GLN A 98 24.37 -4.32 -15.94
CA GLN A 98 24.04 -3.52 -14.77
C GLN A 98 25.19 -3.43 -13.75
N ALA A 99 25.88 -4.54 -13.50
CA ALA A 99 27.06 -4.55 -12.62
C ALA A 99 28.15 -3.63 -13.17
N ALA A 100 28.45 -3.72 -14.47
CA ALA A 100 29.37 -2.84 -15.17
C ALA A 100 28.96 -1.35 -15.06
N ALA A 101 27.67 -1.04 -15.25
CA ALA A 101 27.16 0.32 -15.07
C ALA A 101 27.42 0.84 -13.65
N ASN A 102 27.13 0.04 -12.63
CA ASN A 102 27.33 0.40 -11.23
C ASN A 102 28.83 0.61 -10.94
N THR A 103 29.71 -0.25 -11.45
CA THR A 103 31.16 -0.08 -11.33
C THR A 103 31.64 1.24 -11.95
N LEU A 104 31.12 1.62 -13.13
CA LEU A 104 31.48 2.91 -13.75
C LEU A 104 30.99 4.11 -12.92
N VAL A 105 29.78 4.03 -12.36
CA VAL A 105 29.26 5.08 -11.46
C VAL A 105 30.16 5.22 -10.23
N GLU A 106 30.59 4.12 -9.62
CA GLU A 106 31.46 4.12 -8.44
C GLU A 106 32.89 4.60 -8.75
N MET A 107 33.40 4.28 -9.93
CA MET A 107 34.76 4.66 -10.34
C MET A 107 34.91 6.14 -10.70
N ILE A 108 33.86 6.79 -11.18
CA ILE A 108 33.92 8.18 -11.62
C ILE A 108 33.53 9.09 -10.44
N PRO A 109 34.44 9.91 -9.90
CA PRO A 109 34.09 10.89 -8.87
C PRO A 109 33.06 11.87 -9.43
N HIS A 110 31.93 12.03 -8.74
CA HIS A 110 30.81 12.79 -9.25
C HIS A 110 30.01 13.52 -8.17
N LYS A 111 29.33 14.57 -8.61
CA LYS A 111 28.38 15.34 -7.80
C LYS A 111 26.97 14.93 -8.18
N ALA A 112 26.13 14.71 -7.15
CA ALA A 112 24.68 14.52 -7.23
C ALA A 112 24.23 13.55 -8.35
N LEU A 113 23.98 12.30 -7.97
CA LEU A 113 23.44 11.30 -8.87
C LEU A 113 21.93 11.50 -9.10
N MET A 114 21.51 11.60 -10.35
CA MET A 114 20.12 11.67 -10.75
C MET A 114 19.77 10.48 -11.65
N SER A 115 18.76 9.71 -11.30
CA SER A 115 18.26 8.62 -12.15
C SER A 115 16.88 8.99 -12.68
N ASP A 116 16.76 9.14 -14.01
CA ASP A 116 15.50 9.37 -14.69
C ASP A 116 14.88 8.06 -15.20
N LEU A 117 13.93 8.13 -16.14
CA LEU A 117 13.27 6.96 -16.73
C LEU A 117 14.17 6.19 -17.72
N TRP A 118 15.20 6.83 -18.24
CA TRP A 118 15.98 6.39 -19.39
C TRP A 118 17.45 6.18 -19.06
N ALA A 119 18.00 6.85 -18.05
CA ALA A 119 19.41 6.79 -17.69
C ALA A 119 19.70 7.32 -16.27
N THR A 120 20.86 6.94 -15.77
CA THR A 120 21.52 7.59 -14.64
C THR A 120 22.43 8.70 -15.18
N ARG A 121 22.29 9.90 -14.64
CA ARG A 121 23.01 11.10 -15.04
C ARG A 121 23.71 11.70 -13.83
N PHE A 122 24.90 12.23 -14.06
CA PHE A 122 25.64 12.97 -13.03
C PHE A 122 26.68 13.88 -13.69
N GLN A 123 27.17 14.86 -12.93
CA GLN A 123 28.33 15.66 -13.34
C GLN A 123 29.58 15.08 -12.68
N SER A 124 30.61 14.77 -13.46
CA SER A 124 31.91 14.36 -12.95
C SER A 124 32.57 15.52 -12.18
N ASP A 125 33.54 15.21 -11.31
CA ASP A 125 34.30 16.24 -10.60
C ASP A 125 35.16 17.11 -11.53
N SER A 126 35.54 16.57 -12.70
CA SER A 126 36.19 17.30 -13.79
C SER A 126 35.24 18.24 -14.53
N GLY A 127 33.92 18.16 -14.28
CA GLY A 127 32.91 19.07 -14.80
C GLY A 127 32.14 18.55 -16.01
N GLU A 128 32.47 17.37 -16.54
CA GLU A 128 31.77 16.76 -17.66
C GLU A 128 30.44 16.15 -17.21
N PHE A 129 29.47 16.09 -18.12
CA PHE A 129 28.19 15.46 -17.89
C PHE A 129 28.21 14.03 -18.41
N VAL A 130 27.96 13.08 -17.51
CA VAL A 130 27.98 11.65 -17.79
C VAL A 130 26.57 11.11 -17.77
N VAL A 131 26.25 10.30 -18.76
CA VAL A 131 24.97 9.58 -18.87
C VAL A 131 25.27 8.10 -19.04
N ILE A 132 24.73 7.28 -18.14
CA ILE A 132 24.90 5.83 -18.14
C ILE A 132 23.52 5.19 -18.18
N THR A 133 23.29 4.30 -19.14
CA THR A 133 22.07 3.51 -19.19
C THR A 133 22.35 2.07 -19.60
N THR A 134 21.48 1.18 -19.15
CA THR A 134 21.50 -0.23 -19.47
C THR A 134 20.16 -0.60 -20.08
N VAL A 135 20.21 -1.29 -21.21
CA VAL A 135 19.02 -1.81 -21.89
C VAL A 135 19.32 -3.25 -22.25
N ASP A 136 18.60 -4.19 -21.64
CA ASP A 136 18.87 -5.63 -21.75
C ASP A 136 20.35 -5.92 -21.41
N ASP A 137 21.09 -6.62 -22.28
CA ASP A 137 22.50 -6.99 -22.12
C ASP A 137 23.49 -5.90 -22.60
N VAL A 138 23.04 -4.66 -22.82
CA VAL A 138 23.86 -3.59 -23.39
C VAL A 138 23.96 -2.40 -22.44
N LEU A 139 25.20 -1.96 -22.22
CA LEU A 139 25.57 -0.73 -21.54
C LEU A 139 25.81 0.37 -22.57
N ILE A 140 25.27 1.56 -22.29
CA ILE A 140 25.54 2.79 -23.02
C ILE A 140 26.10 3.81 -22.04
N PHE A 141 27.19 4.45 -22.45
CA PHE A 141 27.92 5.40 -21.64
C PHE A 141 28.28 6.62 -22.49
N ILE A 142 27.90 7.80 -22.04
CA ILE A 142 28.09 9.06 -22.78
C ILE A 142 28.77 10.06 -21.87
N ILE A 143 29.73 10.78 -22.43
CA ILE A 143 30.36 11.94 -21.79
C ILE A 143 30.18 13.14 -22.73
N ALA A 144 29.75 14.29 -22.20
CA ALA A 144 29.72 15.54 -22.93
C ALA A 144 29.99 16.74 -22.02
N ASP A 145 30.33 17.89 -22.60
CA ASP A 145 30.63 19.12 -21.85
C ASP A 145 29.40 19.77 -21.20
N THR A 146 28.19 19.45 -21.70
CA THR A 146 26.94 20.00 -21.18
C THR A 146 25.87 18.92 -21.01
N GLU A 147 24.93 19.16 -20.08
CA GLU A 147 23.78 18.27 -19.84
C GLU A 147 22.90 18.11 -21.08
N VAL A 148 22.72 19.20 -21.85
CA VAL A 148 21.92 19.18 -23.09
C VAL A 148 22.61 18.33 -24.14
N ALA A 149 23.91 18.50 -24.35
CA ALA A 149 24.67 17.73 -25.33
C ALA A 149 24.68 16.23 -24.99
N SER A 150 24.80 15.85 -23.71
CA SER A 150 24.74 14.43 -23.33
C SER A 150 23.35 13.82 -23.54
N ALA A 151 22.28 14.57 -23.29
CA ALA A 151 20.91 14.13 -23.54
C ALA A 151 20.58 14.00 -25.03
N GLU A 152 20.96 14.99 -25.85
CA GLU A 152 20.83 14.95 -27.31
C GLU A 152 21.66 13.81 -27.92
N ARG A 153 22.85 13.57 -27.37
CA ARG A 153 23.69 12.44 -27.78
C ARG A 153 23.00 11.11 -27.52
N LEU A 154 22.42 10.91 -26.33
CA LEU A 154 21.68 9.69 -26.02
C LEU A 154 20.52 9.49 -27.00
N ALA A 155 19.73 10.55 -27.22
CA ALA A 155 18.56 10.54 -28.09
C ALA A 155 18.88 10.28 -29.56
N SER A 156 20.10 10.59 -30.01
CA SER A 156 20.53 10.43 -31.40
C SER A 156 21.15 9.06 -31.71
N LEU A 157 21.38 8.20 -30.71
CA LEU A 157 21.95 6.88 -30.92
C LEU A 157 20.98 5.96 -31.69
N PRO A 158 21.33 5.51 -32.91
CA PRO A 158 20.44 4.65 -33.71
C PRO A 158 20.24 3.25 -33.10
N ALA A 159 21.14 2.83 -32.21
CA ALA A 159 21.01 1.60 -31.44
C ALA A 159 19.82 1.62 -30.46
N LEU A 160 19.31 2.80 -30.11
CA LEU A 160 18.20 2.96 -29.16
C LEU A 160 16.88 3.27 -29.88
N ILE A 161 15.82 2.60 -29.44
CA ILE A 161 14.45 2.85 -29.85
C ILE A 161 13.69 3.37 -28.63
N TYR A 162 13.23 4.61 -28.71
CA TYR A 162 12.46 5.26 -27.66
C TYR A 162 10.98 4.92 -27.80
N ASN A 163 10.40 4.41 -26.72
CA ASN A 163 8.96 4.24 -26.66
C ASN A 163 8.31 5.50 -26.08
N THR A 164 7.40 6.11 -26.85
CA THR A 164 6.65 7.31 -26.42
C THR A 164 5.63 7.01 -25.33
N ASP A 165 5.17 5.76 -25.24
CA ASP A 165 4.12 5.32 -24.33
C ASP A 165 4.57 4.06 -23.56
N PRO A 166 5.54 4.17 -22.65
CA PRO A 166 6.01 3.04 -21.87
C PRO A 166 4.93 2.50 -20.94
N GLY A 167 4.93 1.19 -20.75
CA GLY A 167 4.04 0.54 -19.81
C GLY A 167 4.34 0.96 -18.37
N PHE A 168 3.29 1.23 -17.58
CA PHE A 168 3.44 1.66 -16.19
C PHE A 168 4.23 0.66 -15.33
N GLY A 169 4.02 -0.65 -15.55
CA GLY A 169 4.78 -1.68 -14.82
C GLY A 169 6.25 -1.75 -15.24
N ALA A 170 6.54 -1.54 -16.52
CA ALA A 170 7.91 -1.47 -17.02
C ALA A 170 8.65 -0.25 -16.48
N VAL A 171 7.97 0.89 -16.34
CA VAL A 171 8.49 2.09 -15.66
C VAL A 171 8.75 1.83 -14.17
N LEU A 172 7.83 1.17 -13.48
CA LEU A 172 8.03 0.87 -12.06
C LEU A 172 9.19 -0.09 -11.82
N ALA A 173 9.45 -1.01 -12.75
CA ALA A 173 10.57 -1.94 -12.67
C ALA A 173 11.95 -1.26 -12.76
N THR A 174 12.04 -0.06 -13.37
CA THR A 174 13.29 0.71 -13.42
C THR A 174 13.49 1.59 -12.19
N LYS A 175 12.50 1.69 -11.30
CA LYS A 175 12.58 2.47 -10.06
C LYS A 175 13.14 1.65 -8.91
N ASN A 176 13.62 2.36 -7.88
CA ASN A 176 14.12 1.74 -6.67
C ASN A 176 13.01 0.88 -6.01
N PRO A 177 13.30 -0.35 -5.55
CA PRO A 177 12.31 -1.21 -4.89
C PRO A 177 11.61 -0.51 -3.70
N PHE A 178 12.27 0.40 -3.01
CA PHE A 178 11.65 1.19 -1.94
C PHE A 178 10.59 2.17 -2.45
N GLU A 179 10.77 2.78 -3.63
CA GLU A 179 9.76 3.64 -4.24
C GLU A 179 8.53 2.84 -4.67
N TRP A 180 8.73 1.64 -5.22
CA TRP A 180 7.64 0.73 -5.55
C TRP A 180 6.88 0.29 -4.28
N LEU A 181 7.59 -0.07 -3.21
CA LEU A 181 6.98 -0.42 -1.92
C LEU A 181 6.19 0.75 -1.34
N ALA A 182 6.69 1.98 -1.45
CA ALA A 182 5.97 3.18 -0.99
C ALA A 182 4.67 3.40 -1.78
N TRP A 183 4.71 3.24 -3.10
CA TRP A 183 3.51 3.29 -3.95
C TRP A 183 2.51 2.19 -3.62
N LEU A 184 2.98 0.95 -3.43
CA LEU A 184 2.13 -0.17 -3.05
C LEU A 184 1.50 0.05 -1.66
N ALA A 185 2.27 0.54 -0.69
CA ALA A 185 1.78 0.87 0.65
C ALA A 185 0.72 1.98 0.58
N GLY A 186 0.97 3.04 -0.20
CA GLY A 186 0.00 4.11 -0.44
C GLY A 186 -1.28 3.60 -1.11
N TYR A 187 -1.14 2.72 -2.11
CA TYR A 187 -2.26 2.07 -2.76
C TYR A 187 -3.08 1.23 -1.78
N LEU A 188 -2.44 0.34 -1.01
CA LEU A 188 -3.09 -0.50 -0.02
C LEU A 188 -3.78 0.33 1.06
N PHE A 189 -3.17 1.43 1.50
CA PHE A 189 -3.78 2.37 2.43
C PHE A 189 -5.05 3.00 1.85
N PHE A 190 -4.99 3.49 0.60
CA PHE A 190 -6.16 4.03 -0.08
C PHE A 190 -7.26 2.97 -0.26
N GLN A 191 -6.89 1.74 -0.64
CA GLN A 191 -7.82 0.63 -0.76
C GLN A 191 -8.47 0.29 0.57
N LEU A 192 -7.72 0.28 1.67
CA LEU A 192 -8.25 0.06 3.01
C LEU A 192 -9.30 1.13 3.37
N VAL A 193 -9.03 2.41 3.08
CA VAL A 193 -10.00 3.50 3.27
C VAL A 193 -11.23 3.31 2.39
N ALA A 194 -11.07 2.99 1.11
CA ALA A 194 -12.18 2.78 0.18
C ALA A 194 -13.06 1.59 0.58
N ILE A 195 -12.44 0.45 0.92
CA ILE A 195 -13.12 -0.76 1.39
C ILE A 195 -13.89 -0.48 2.68
N SER A 196 -13.31 0.27 3.62
CA SER A 196 -14.00 0.64 4.87
C SER A 196 -15.29 1.44 4.61
N ARG A 197 -15.22 2.39 3.67
CA ARG A 197 -16.38 3.21 3.28
C ARG A 197 -17.43 2.37 2.54
N LEU A 198 -17.01 1.51 1.62
CA LEU A 198 -17.93 0.65 0.88
C LEU A 198 -18.58 -0.40 1.79
N ALA A 199 -17.83 -0.98 2.74
CA ALA A 199 -18.37 -1.90 3.74
C ALA A 199 -19.45 -1.22 4.60
N SER A 200 -19.20 0.01 5.06
CA SER A 200 -20.20 0.80 5.81
C SER A 200 -21.48 1.07 4.99
N TRP A 201 -21.35 1.20 3.66
CA TRP A 201 -22.47 1.41 2.75
C TRP A 201 -23.26 0.13 2.48
N VAL A 202 -22.58 -1.00 2.32
CA VAL A 202 -23.22 -2.33 2.18
C VAL A 202 -23.98 -2.69 3.45
N ALA A 203 -23.40 -2.41 4.62
CA ALA A 203 -23.96 -2.77 5.91
C ALA A 203 -25.03 -1.78 6.43
N LYS A 204 -25.26 -0.65 5.74
CA LYS A 204 -26.37 0.28 6.02
C LYS A 204 -27.72 -0.43 5.99
N ARG A 205 -28.45 -0.36 7.12
CA ARG A 205 -29.81 -0.85 7.28
C ARG A 205 -30.79 0.34 7.29
N THR A 206 -31.88 0.19 6.57
CA THR A 206 -32.94 1.20 6.48
C THR A 206 -34.20 0.68 7.16
N PRO A 207 -34.98 1.55 7.81
CA PRO A 207 -36.25 1.16 8.41
C PRO A 207 -37.22 0.61 7.36
N ALA A 208 -38.28 -0.05 7.82
CA ALA A 208 -39.33 -0.53 6.93
C ALA A 208 -39.97 0.64 6.15
N LYS A 209 -40.43 0.37 4.92
CA LYS A 209 -41.04 1.41 4.08
C LYS A 209 -42.30 1.94 4.77
N GLY A 210 -42.36 3.25 4.98
CA GLY A 210 -43.50 3.93 5.62
C GLY A 210 -43.35 4.18 7.12
N THR A 211 -42.24 3.77 7.76
CA THR A 211 -41.96 4.14 9.15
C THR A 211 -41.43 5.59 9.21
N PRO A 212 -42.15 6.54 9.81
CA PRO A 212 -41.66 7.91 9.97
C PRO A 212 -40.51 7.94 11.01
N ALA A 213 -39.51 8.79 10.77
CA ALA A 213 -38.43 9.00 11.74
C ALA A 213 -38.98 9.76 12.95
N GLN A 214 -38.89 9.13 14.12
CA GLN A 214 -39.29 9.75 15.39
C GLN A 214 -38.31 10.86 15.80
N PRO A 215 -38.70 11.82 16.64
CA PRO A 215 -37.79 12.82 17.19
C PRO A 215 -36.58 12.18 17.87
N LEU A 216 -35.42 12.86 17.82
CA LEU A 216 -34.16 12.34 18.37
C LEU A 216 -34.27 11.94 19.84
N GLU A 217 -34.96 12.73 20.67
CA GLU A 217 -35.10 12.41 22.09
C GLU A 217 -35.91 11.13 22.31
N VAL A 218 -36.95 10.88 21.52
CA VAL A 218 -37.73 9.62 21.58
C VAL A 218 -36.86 8.41 21.24
N LEU A 219 -35.96 8.55 20.25
CA LEU A 219 -34.98 7.52 19.94
C LEU A 219 -33.98 7.31 21.10
N ARG A 220 -33.49 8.39 21.72
CA ARG A 220 -32.54 8.31 22.84
C ARG A 220 -33.18 7.64 24.05
N ASP A 221 -34.43 7.95 24.36
CA ASP A 221 -35.17 7.32 25.45
C ASP A 221 -35.37 5.82 25.18
N ALA A 222 -35.77 5.45 23.95
CA ALA A 222 -35.89 4.05 23.55
C ALA A 222 -34.55 3.29 23.59
N LEU A 223 -33.42 3.97 23.33
CA LEU A 223 -32.09 3.38 23.48
C LEU A 223 -31.69 3.23 24.96
N HIS A 224 -32.13 4.12 25.84
CA HIS A 224 -31.92 4.01 27.28
C HIS A 224 -32.68 2.83 27.91
N GLU A 225 -33.82 2.44 27.34
CA GLU A 225 -34.56 1.24 27.78
C GLU A 225 -33.74 -0.05 27.66
N LEU A 226 -32.74 -0.09 26.77
CA LEU A 226 -31.80 -1.21 26.66
C LEU A 226 -31.01 -1.45 27.95
N ALA A 227 -30.89 -0.45 28.84
CA ALA A 227 -30.24 -0.63 30.14
C ALA A 227 -30.94 -1.70 31.01
N GLY A 228 -32.24 -1.93 30.79
CA GLY A 228 -33.01 -2.99 31.46
C GLY A 228 -32.75 -4.40 30.90
N GLU A 229 -32.20 -4.52 29.69
CA GLU A 229 -31.97 -5.79 28.98
C GLU A 229 -30.55 -6.36 29.18
N GLY A 230 -29.82 -5.90 30.21
CA GLY A 230 -28.45 -6.37 30.49
C GLY A 230 -27.36 -5.56 29.77
N TYR A 231 -27.69 -4.34 29.32
CA TYR A 231 -26.73 -3.38 28.77
C TYR A 231 -26.48 -2.23 29.75
N GLU A 232 -25.36 -1.54 29.58
CA GLU A 232 -25.07 -0.26 30.23
C GLU A 232 -25.14 0.82 29.16
N VAL A 233 -25.96 1.85 29.40
CA VAL A 233 -26.21 2.93 28.44
C VAL A 233 -25.79 4.25 29.06
N MET A 234 -24.74 4.85 28.52
CA MET A 234 -24.17 6.10 29.01
C MET A 234 -24.40 7.22 27.99
N ARG A 235 -24.97 8.35 28.42
CA ARG A 235 -25.08 9.55 27.60
C ARG A 235 -23.80 10.37 27.73
N LEU A 236 -23.17 10.69 26.61
CA LEU A 236 -21.94 11.47 26.55
C LEU A 236 -22.25 12.98 26.57
N PRO A 237 -21.29 13.83 26.96
CA PRO A 237 -21.49 15.29 27.05
C PRO A 237 -21.90 15.94 25.72
N ASN A 238 -21.48 15.37 24.60
CA ASN A 238 -21.83 15.82 23.25
C ASN A 238 -23.24 15.38 22.79
N GLY A 239 -23.96 14.63 23.62
CA GLY A 239 -25.29 14.10 23.33
C GLY A 239 -25.29 12.74 22.61
N ASP A 240 -24.12 12.15 22.34
CA ASP A 240 -24.02 10.80 21.82
C ASP A 240 -24.29 9.77 22.92
N ILE A 241 -24.49 8.51 22.52
CA ILE A 241 -24.78 7.42 23.45
C ILE A 241 -23.70 6.35 23.30
N ASN A 242 -23.12 5.91 24.41
CA ASN A 242 -22.29 4.72 24.45
C ASN A 242 -23.08 3.57 25.07
N ILE A 243 -23.11 2.42 24.40
CA ILE A 243 -23.80 1.22 24.87
C ILE A 243 -22.78 0.09 25.01
N SER A 244 -22.62 -0.41 26.23
CA SER A 244 -21.76 -1.55 26.55
C SER A 244 -22.59 -2.68 27.18
N TRP A 245 -21.99 -3.84 27.33
CA TRP A 245 -22.60 -4.93 28.09
C TRP A 245 -22.48 -4.66 29.59
N LYS A 246 -23.55 -4.94 30.33
CA LYS A 246 -23.52 -4.88 31.80
C LYS A 246 -22.76 -6.09 32.33
N ILE A 247 -21.57 -5.85 32.87
CA ILE A 247 -20.75 -6.89 33.50
C ILE A 247 -21.26 -7.10 34.93
N SER A 248 -21.53 -8.35 35.33
CA SER A 248 -21.78 -8.66 36.74
C SER A 248 -20.49 -8.48 37.55
N GLU A 249 -20.60 -8.16 38.84
CA GLU A 249 -19.45 -7.88 39.69
C GLU A 249 -18.47 -9.07 39.76
N ALA A 250 -19.00 -10.30 39.74
CA ALA A 250 -18.22 -11.55 39.68
C ALA A 250 -17.46 -11.74 38.34
N MET A 251 -18.04 -11.30 37.22
CA MET A 251 -17.34 -11.31 35.93
C MET A 251 -16.28 -10.21 35.88
N ARG A 252 -16.52 -9.04 36.48
CA ARG A 252 -15.57 -7.92 36.51
C ARG A 252 -14.29 -8.30 37.23
N GLU A 253 -14.37 -9.00 38.35
CA GLU A 253 -13.18 -9.52 39.06
C GLU A 253 -12.39 -10.52 38.22
N THR A 254 -13.09 -11.41 37.50
CA THR A 254 -12.48 -12.38 36.59
C THR A 254 -11.79 -11.71 35.39
N PHE A 255 -12.39 -10.66 34.82
CA PHE A 255 -11.79 -9.88 33.74
C PHE A 255 -10.61 -9.02 34.22
N HIS A 256 -10.69 -8.42 35.42
CA HIS A 256 -9.59 -7.66 36.03
C HIS A 256 -8.37 -8.54 36.33
N ARG A 257 -8.55 -9.73 36.92
CA ARG A 257 -7.45 -10.68 37.14
C ARG A 257 -6.77 -11.14 35.84
N ARG A 258 -7.48 -11.03 34.70
CA ARG A 258 -7.02 -11.42 33.36
C ARG A 258 -6.59 -10.23 32.49
N GLY A 259 -6.39 -9.05 33.09
CA GLY A 259 -5.87 -7.88 32.36
C GLY A 259 -6.83 -7.26 31.34
N THR A 260 -8.14 -7.54 31.44
CA THR A 260 -9.15 -6.94 30.58
C THR A 260 -9.86 -5.83 31.34
N THR A 261 -9.64 -4.57 30.93
CA THR A 261 -10.15 -3.38 31.63
C THR A 261 -11.46 -2.86 31.03
N GLU A 262 -11.74 -3.10 29.75
CA GLU A 262 -13.00 -2.70 29.10
C GLU A 262 -13.51 -3.75 28.10
N LEU A 263 -14.83 -3.97 28.03
CA LEU A 263 -15.51 -4.85 27.06
C LEU A 263 -15.97 -4.05 25.82
N VAL A 264 -16.38 -4.76 24.74
CA VAL A 264 -16.90 -4.14 23.50
C VAL A 264 -18.00 -3.14 23.83
N SER A 265 -17.77 -1.89 23.41
CA SER A 265 -18.70 -0.78 23.54
C SER A 265 -19.07 -0.23 22.16
N LEU A 266 -20.30 0.25 22.05
CA LEU A 266 -20.88 0.78 20.84
C LEU A 266 -21.18 2.25 21.05
N HIS A 267 -20.35 3.10 20.47
CA HIS A 267 -20.57 4.54 20.45
C HIS A 267 -21.50 4.90 19.28
N LEU A 268 -22.58 5.60 19.59
CA LEU A 268 -23.63 5.99 18.65
C LEU A 268 -23.58 7.50 18.43
N GLU A 269 -23.17 7.91 17.23
CA GLU A 269 -23.27 9.28 16.75
C GLU A 269 -24.61 9.50 16.04
N PHE A 270 -25.29 10.59 16.37
CA PHE A 270 -26.59 10.92 15.79
C PHE A 270 -26.49 12.05 14.75
N ASP A 271 -27.08 11.83 13.57
CA ASP A 271 -27.25 12.85 12.53
C ASP A 271 -28.76 13.12 12.33
N PRO A 272 -29.31 14.16 12.99
CA PRO A 272 -30.73 14.46 12.95
C PRO A 272 -31.22 14.91 11.58
N LYS A 273 -30.36 15.58 10.78
CA LYS A 273 -30.73 16.08 9.45
C LYS A 273 -30.98 14.93 8.48
N ALA A 274 -30.19 13.86 8.61
CA ALA A 274 -30.30 12.67 7.77
C ALA A 274 -31.08 11.52 8.43
N ALA A 275 -31.66 11.72 9.63
CA ALA A 275 -32.28 10.68 10.46
C ALA A 275 -31.42 9.39 10.51
N THR A 276 -30.11 9.55 10.72
CA THR A 276 -29.13 8.47 10.66
C THR A 276 -28.38 8.33 11.98
N VAL A 277 -28.25 7.10 12.46
CA VAL A 277 -27.37 6.72 13.58
C VAL A 277 -26.14 6.03 13.03
N ARG A 278 -24.96 6.56 13.33
CA ARG A 278 -23.68 5.93 13.01
C ARG A 278 -23.18 5.18 14.24
N ALA A 279 -23.00 3.88 14.09
CA ALA A 279 -22.54 3.03 15.17
C ALA A 279 -21.06 2.72 15.00
N LEU A 280 -20.23 3.29 15.87
CA LEU A 280 -18.80 3.10 15.95
C LEU A 280 -18.50 2.06 17.02
N CYS A 281 -17.87 0.96 16.65
CA CYS A 281 -17.37 0.01 17.64
C CYS A 281 -16.07 0.54 18.23
N GLN A 282 -16.04 0.68 19.56
CA GLN A 282 -14.83 0.84 20.33
C GLN A 282 -14.50 -0.53 20.95
N LYS A 283 -13.30 -1.04 20.66
CA LYS A 283 -12.85 -2.35 21.15
C LYS A 283 -12.16 -2.22 22.51
N ALA A 284 -12.28 -3.31 23.27
CA ALA A 284 -11.66 -3.61 24.55
C ALA A 284 -10.17 -3.20 24.65
N HIS A 285 -9.83 -2.57 25.78
CA HIS A 285 -8.45 -2.40 26.22
C HIS A 285 -7.97 -3.66 26.94
N PHE A 286 -6.80 -4.16 26.53
CA PHE A 286 -6.09 -5.26 27.18
C PHE A 286 -4.81 -4.70 27.81
N ASP A 287 -4.80 -4.65 29.14
CA ASP A 287 -3.61 -4.40 29.95
C ASP A 287 -3.13 -5.76 30.47
N TRP A 288 -2.21 -6.43 29.76
CA TRP A 288 -1.63 -7.67 30.27
C TRP A 288 -0.40 -7.35 31.13
N GLN A 289 -0.29 -8.01 32.27
CA GLN A 289 0.88 -7.98 33.12
C GLN A 289 1.55 -9.36 33.04
N VAL A 290 2.83 -9.42 32.67
CA VAL A 290 3.64 -10.64 32.83
C VAL A 290 4.46 -10.45 34.10
N GLY A 291 4.10 -11.19 35.14
CA GLY A 291 4.92 -11.35 36.34
C GLY A 291 5.68 -12.67 36.28
N VAL A 292 6.98 -12.62 36.60
CA VAL A 292 7.77 -13.80 36.97
C VAL A 292 8.14 -13.62 38.44
N GLY A 293 7.35 -14.19 39.35
CA GLY A 293 7.53 -14.02 40.81
C GLY A 293 6.81 -12.79 41.40
N ASP A 294 7.30 -12.30 42.55
CA ASP A 294 6.70 -11.18 43.32
C ASP A 294 6.93 -9.78 42.69
N GLU A 295 7.56 -9.69 41.52
CA GLU A 295 7.76 -8.44 40.79
C GLU A 295 6.80 -8.33 39.60
N LEU A 296 5.84 -7.41 39.71
CA LEU A 296 4.94 -6.99 38.63
C LEU A 296 5.67 -5.95 37.76
N LEU A 297 6.16 -6.35 36.58
CA LEU A 297 6.59 -5.42 35.55
C LEU A 297 5.35 -4.96 34.75
N GLU A 298 5.14 -3.65 34.64
CA GLU A 298 4.06 -3.05 33.83
C GLU A 298 4.21 -3.49 32.35
N GLY A 299 3.38 -4.44 31.93
CA GLY A 299 3.31 -4.92 30.56
C GLY A 299 2.65 -3.89 29.64
N GLY A 300 3.13 -3.81 28.39
CA GLY A 300 2.73 -2.79 27.43
C GLY A 300 1.26 -2.85 26.99
N LYS A 301 0.73 -1.70 26.58
CA LYS A 301 -0.65 -1.51 26.11
C LYS A 301 -0.79 -1.90 24.64
N ALA A 302 -1.66 -2.85 24.32
CA ALA A 302 -2.03 -3.20 22.94
C ALA A 302 -3.51 -2.91 22.68
N THR A 303 -3.80 -1.97 21.76
CA THR A 303 -5.18 -1.69 21.32
C THR A 303 -5.41 -2.29 19.94
N LEU A 304 -6.19 -3.36 19.85
CA LEU A 304 -6.49 -4.05 18.59
C LEU A 304 -7.88 -3.64 18.10
N SER A 305 -7.98 -2.54 17.34
CA SER A 305 -9.23 -2.03 16.76
C SER A 305 -9.45 -2.58 15.34
N GLY A 306 -10.67 -3.05 15.04
CA GLY A 306 -11.04 -3.59 13.72
C GLY A 306 -11.04 -5.12 13.66
N LEU A 307 -11.92 -5.72 12.84
CA LEU A 307 -12.14 -7.18 12.59
C LEU A 307 -13.20 -7.94 13.41
N ALA A 308 -14.03 -7.33 14.25
CA ALA A 308 -15.06 -8.11 14.98
C ALA A 308 -16.38 -8.35 14.21
N TRP A 309 -16.56 -7.80 13.01
CA TRP A 309 -17.89 -7.70 12.40
C TRP A 309 -18.34 -8.94 11.60
N GLU A 310 -17.44 -9.82 11.16
CA GLU A 310 -17.80 -11.01 10.37
C GLU A 310 -17.63 -12.36 11.09
N ASN A 311 -16.84 -12.41 12.16
CA ASN A 311 -16.77 -13.63 12.97
C ASN A 311 -17.88 -13.61 14.02
N LYS A 312 -18.89 -14.47 13.81
CA LYS A 312 -19.93 -14.83 14.80
C LYS A 312 -19.34 -15.36 16.13
N HIS A 313 -18.03 -15.49 16.25
CA HIS A 313 -17.28 -16.12 17.34
C HIS A 313 -16.15 -15.21 17.82
N TYR A 314 -16.43 -13.94 18.12
CA TYR A 314 -15.47 -13.13 18.88
C TYR A 314 -15.55 -13.50 20.35
N VAL A 315 -14.95 -14.63 20.70
CA VAL A 315 -14.54 -14.97 22.06
C VAL A 315 -13.08 -14.49 22.17
N PRO A 316 -12.69 -13.66 23.14
CA PRO A 316 -11.28 -13.33 23.32
C PRO A 316 -10.49 -14.63 23.43
N LEU A 317 -9.42 -14.78 22.63
CA LEU A 317 -8.61 -16.01 22.51
C LEU A 317 -8.03 -16.52 23.85
N LEU A 318 -8.13 -15.75 24.92
CA LEU A 318 -7.70 -16.08 26.29
C LEU A 318 -8.81 -16.71 27.16
N ALA A 319 -10.06 -16.79 26.70
CA ALA A 319 -11.14 -17.47 27.44
C ALA A 319 -11.18 -18.98 27.20
N ALA A 320 -10.48 -19.50 26.19
CA ALA A 320 -10.56 -20.90 25.76
C ALA A 320 -9.38 -21.77 26.21
N ALA A 321 -8.38 -21.23 26.90
CA ALA A 321 -7.11 -21.93 27.13
C ALA A 321 -7.06 -22.80 28.40
N ASP A 322 -7.91 -22.56 29.41
CA ASP A 322 -7.92 -23.36 30.64
C ASP A 322 -9.28 -24.03 30.82
N GLY A 323 -9.32 -25.35 30.62
CA GLY A 323 -10.50 -26.21 30.73
C GLY A 323 -11.03 -26.37 32.16
N GLY A 324 -11.50 -25.27 32.76
CA GLY A 324 -12.30 -25.25 33.97
C GLY A 324 -13.77 -25.01 33.64
N ASP A 325 -14.66 -25.74 34.32
CA ASP A 325 -16.11 -25.72 34.13
C ASP A 325 -16.70 -24.30 33.98
N GLY A 326 -17.02 -23.95 32.73
CA GLY A 326 -18.38 -23.60 32.33
C GLY A 326 -19.07 -22.42 33.00
N ALA A 327 -18.35 -21.37 33.44
CA ALA A 327 -19.00 -20.10 33.77
C ALA A 327 -19.28 -19.29 32.49
N ASP A 328 -20.35 -19.65 31.77
CA ASP A 328 -21.15 -18.83 30.83
C ASP A 328 -20.44 -17.73 30.01
N ALA A 329 -19.28 -18.03 29.40
CA ALA A 329 -18.72 -17.20 28.33
C ALA A 329 -19.53 -17.32 27.01
N ASP A 330 -20.47 -18.26 26.93
CA ASP A 330 -21.35 -18.53 25.78
C ASP A 330 -22.35 -17.39 25.48
N GLY A 331 -22.58 -16.47 26.43
CA GLY A 331 -23.53 -15.36 26.27
C GLY A 331 -22.96 -14.09 25.61
N TYR A 332 -21.63 -13.91 25.60
CA TYR A 332 -21.03 -12.66 25.14
C TYR A 332 -20.78 -12.68 23.63
N GLN A 333 -21.74 -12.14 22.86
CA GLN A 333 -21.65 -12.11 21.41
C GLN A 333 -21.81 -10.67 20.90
N ALA A 334 -20.75 -10.07 20.36
CA ALA A 334 -20.79 -8.68 19.87
C ALA A 334 -21.94 -8.41 18.86
N HIS A 335 -22.37 -9.44 18.13
CA HIS A 335 -23.47 -9.33 17.17
C HIS A 335 -24.85 -9.19 17.84
N THR A 336 -25.04 -9.64 19.08
CA THR A 336 -26.34 -9.54 19.78
C THR A 336 -26.58 -8.12 20.30
N LEU A 337 -25.56 -7.47 20.88
CA LEU A 337 -25.61 -6.03 21.20
C LEU A 337 -25.94 -5.20 19.95
N TYR A 338 -25.26 -5.47 18.85
CA TYR A 338 -25.51 -4.78 17.60
C TYR A 338 -26.93 -5.02 17.07
N ALA A 339 -27.42 -6.26 17.12
CA ALA A 339 -28.76 -6.61 16.68
C ALA A 339 -29.83 -5.91 17.55
N ALA A 340 -29.63 -5.85 18.86
CA ALA A 340 -30.51 -5.17 19.80
C ALA A 340 -30.59 -3.67 19.49
N VAL A 341 -29.44 -3.00 19.37
CA VAL A 341 -29.39 -1.56 19.06
C VAL A 341 -29.96 -1.26 17.68
N ALA A 342 -29.57 -2.03 16.66
CA ALA A 342 -30.10 -1.84 15.31
C ALA A 342 -31.62 -2.05 15.25
N ARG A 343 -32.16 -3.01 16.01
CA ARG A 343 -33.61 -3.24 16.11
C ARG A 343 -34.33 -2.00 16.66
N VAL A 344 -33.83 -1.43 17.76
CA VAL A 344 -34.41 -0.21 18.36
C VAL A 344 -34.34 0.94 17.36
N VAL A 345 -33.16 1.25 16.81
CA VAL A 345 -32.97 2.36 15.86
C VAL A 345 -33.90 2.24 14.64
N LEU A 346 -34.00 1.04 14.05
CA LEU A 346 -34.83 0.80 12.87
C LEU A 346 -36.33 0.88 13.20
N SER A 347 -36.74 0.44 14.40
CA SER A 347 -38.15 0.53 14.84
C SER A 347 -38.63 1.98 15.03
N GLN A 348 -37.71 2.89 15.38
CA GLN A 348 -37.98 4.31 15.52
C GLN A 348 -37.92 5.08 14.20
N GLY A 349 -37.76 4.40 13.06
CA GLY A 349 -37.71 5.01 11.74
C GLY A 349 -36.37 5.67 11.38
N TRP A 350 -35.31 5.39 12.14
CA TRP A 350 -33.97 5.90 11.86
C TRP A 350 -33.14 4.91 11.03
N VAL A 351 -32.23 5.45 10.23
CA VAL A 351 -31.28 4.67 9.45
C VAL A 351 -30.13 4.23 10.37
N PHE A 352 -29.87 2.93 10.41
CA PHE A 352 -28.75 2.38 11.16
C PHE A 352 -27.54 2.14 10.24
N ARG A 353 -26.41 2.79 10.51
CA ARG A 353 -25.17 2.69 9.73
C ARG A 353 -24.01 2.22 10.61
N PRO A 354 -23.54 0.97 10.50
CA PRO A 354 -22.28 0.56 11.14
C PRO A 354 -21.10 1.29 10.48
N VAL A 355 -20.17 1.77 11.29
CA VAL A 355 -18.90 2.30 10.84
C VAL A 355 -17.83 1.24 11.12
N VAL A 356 -17.19 0.76 10.06
CA VAL A 356 -16.00 -0.08 10.18
C VAL A 356 -14.83 0.87 10.42
N SER A 357 -14.48 1.11 11.68
CA SER A 357 -13.33 1.95 12.02
C SER A 357 -12.04 1.15 11.80
N PHE A 358 -11.26 1.55 10.80
CA PHE A 358 -9.81 1.33 10.76
C PHE A 358 -9.05 2.58 11.26
N SER A 359 -9.78 3.64 11.64
CA SER A 359 -9.31 5.03 11.60
C SER A 359 -8.65 5.56 12.88
N ARG A 360 -8.48 4.76 13.94
CA ARG A 360 -7.79 5.22 15.16
C ARG A 360 -6.26 5.05 15.13
N PHE A 361 -5.67 4.65 14.00
CA PHE A 361 -4.21 4.76 13.81
C PHE A 361 -3.77 6.17 13.41
N ILE A 362 -4.67 7.06 12.97
CA ILE A 362 -4.31 8.38 12.38
C ILE A 362 -4.97 9.57 13.10
N SER A 363 -5.98 9.36 13.95
CA SER A 363 -6.45 10.41 14.86
C SER A 363 -6.06 10.04 16.28
N GLY A 364 -5.13 10.80 16.86
CA GLY A 364 -4.83 10.79 18.29
C GLY A 364 -6.06 11.05 19.15
#